data_AF-A0A5C7F7G1-F1
#
_entry.id   AF-A0A5C7F7G1-F1
#
_cell.length_a   1.000
_cell.length_b   1.000
_cell.length_c   1.000
_cell.angle_alpha   90.00
_cell.angle_beta   90.00
_cell.angle_gamma   90.00
#
_symmetry.space_group_name_H-M   'P 1'
#
loop_
_entity.id
_entity.type
_entity.pdbx_description
1 polymer ?
#
loop_
_entity_poly.entity_id
_entity_poly.type
_entity_poly.pdbx_seq_one_letter_code
_entity_poly.pdbx_strand_id
1 'polypeptide(L)'
;MSKLLLALTLLVSCFLFALPAGADSHFEYENDSFRIHSAEADGHTIHIEGEARVFEATVSYVVVEDGTEIDEGFTTATAGGPEWGEFELAIDIAELEEGETRDLTVILFEESADDGSRTHELEIPITIGEEEGEELPDTSTSYPAAMLIGALVLMAGTLMLSRRRAVN
;
A
#
# COMPACT_ATOMS: atom_id res chain seq x y z
N MET A 1 40.60 40.10 6.08
CA MET A 1 39.25 39.78 5.57
C MET A 1 39.20 38.28 5.36
N SER A 2 38.71 37.56 6.38
CA SER A 2 38.92 36.12 6.48
C SER A 2 38.07 35.40 5.43
N LYS A 3 38.72 34.51 4.67
CA LYS A 3 38.04 33.51 3.83
C LYS A 3 37.09 32.60 4.65
N LEU A 4 37.24 32.64 5.98
CA LEU A 4 36.36 32.02 6.97
C LEU A 4 34.97 32.67 7.03
N LEU A 5 34.83 33.97 6.75
CA LEU A 5 33.54 34.67 6.82
C LEU A 5 32.67 34.44 5.57
N LEU A 6 33.29 34.10 4.44
CA LEU A 6 32.59 33.86 3.16
C LEU A 6 32.10 32.41 2.99
N ALA A 7 32.77 31.45 3.65
CA ALA A 7 32.34 30.06 3.66
C ALA A 7 31.13 29.83 4.58
N LEU A 8 30.98 30.64 5.63
CA LEU A 8 29.89 30.52 6.60
C LEU A 8 28.56 31.04 6.05
N THR A 9 28.58 32.02 5.14
CA THR A 9 27.36 32.52 4.49
C THR A 9 26.85 31.62 3.36
N LEU A 10 27.73 30.83 2.71
CA LEU A 10 27.31 29.90 1.66
C LEU A 10 26.68 28.62 2.23
N LEU A 11 27.09 28.19 3.43
CA LEU A 11 26.59 26.97 4.06
C LEU A 11 25.19 27.13 4.69
N VAL A 12 24.78 28.37 5.00
CA VAL A 12 23.42 28.68 5.48
C VAL A 12 22.42 28.82 4.33
N SER A 13 22.88 29.03 3.09
CA SER A 13 21.98 29.19 1.92
C SER A 13 21.44 27.86 1.37
N CYS A 14 22.10 26.73 1.63
CA CYS A 14 21.64 25.43 1.13
C CYS A 14 20.70 24.70 2.09
N PHE A 15 20.47 25.22 3.31
CA PHE A 15 19.62 24.57 4.30
C PHE A 15 18.23 25.21 4.45
N LEU A 16 17.88 26.18 3.59
CA LEU A 16 16.60 26.89 3.64
C LEU A 16 15.63 26.52 2.50
N PHE A 17 15.93 25.51 1.68
CA PHE A 17 15.12 25.17 0.51
C PHE A 17 14.92 23.65 0.30
N ALA A 18 14.73 22.92 1.39
CA ALA A 18 14.20 21.56 1.34
C ALA A 18 13.41 21.25 2.63
N LEU A 19 12.48 22.14 3.00
CA LEU A 19 11.28 21.65 3.67
C LEU A 19 10.39 21.12 2.53
N PRO A 20 10.04 19.83 2.48
CA PRO A 20 8.92 19.43 1.64
C PRO A 20 7.72 20.24 2.12
N ALA A 21 7.35 21.25 1.33
CA ALA A 21 6.17 22.06 1.57
C ALA A 21 4.97 21.15 1.37
N GLY A 22 4.32 20.76 2.47
CA GLY A 22 3.07 20.01 2.48
C GLY A 22 3.18 18.68 1.73
N ALA A 23 3.53 17.60 2.44
CA ALA A 23 3.03 16.30 2.02
C ALA A 23 1.51 16.40 2.10
N ASP A 24 0.85 16.47 0.96
CA ASP A 24 -0.60 16.28 0.88
C ASP A 24 -0.83 14.83 1.31
N SER A 25 -1.14 14.61 2.58
CA SER A 25 -1.42 13.28 3.10
C SER A 25 -2.77 12.86 2.55
N HIS A 26 -2.76 11.99 1.54
CA HIS A 26 -3.99 11.37 1.04
C HIS A 26 -4.41 10.29 2.04
N PHE A 27 -5.57 10.47 2.65
CA PHE A 27 -6.21 9.44 3.47
C PHE A 27 -7.21 8.69 2.60
N GLU A 28 -7.22 7.36 2.68
CA GLU A 28 -8.20 6.53 1.94
C GLU A 28 -9.59 6.67 2.55
N TYR A 29 -9.64 6.77 3.88
CA TYR A 29 -10.84 6.96 4.67
C TYR A 29 -10.54 7.93 5.81
N GLU A 30 -11.46 8.84 6.12
CA GLU A 30 -11.31 9.76 7.25
C GLU A 30 -12.66 10.17 7.84
N ASN A 31 -12.65 10.49 9.13
CA ASN A 31 -13.71 11.22 9.79
C ASN A 31 -13.10 12.14 10.87
N ASP A 32 -13.93 12.59 11.81
CA ASP A 32 -13.42 13.42 12.90
C ASP A 32 -12.40 12.68 13.77
N SER A 33 -12.51 11.38 14.06
CA SER A 33 -11.62 10.70 15.01
C SER A 33 -10.57 9.80 14.37
N PHE A 34 -10.71 9.47 13.09
CA PHE A 34 -9.86 8.50 12.39
C PHE A 34 -9.38 9.04 11.04
N ARG A 35 -8.15 8.68 10.68
CA ARG A 35 -7.51 8.95 9.39
C ARG A 35 -6.75 7.72 8.94
N ILE A 36 -7.11 7.15 7.81
CA ILE A 36 -6.56 5.88 7.34
C ILE A 36 -5.54 6.15 6.24
N HIS A 37 -4.30 5.71 6.46
CA HIS A 37 -3.21 5.82 5.50
C HIS A 37 -3.25 4.69 4.47
N SER A 38 -3.56 3.48 4.92
CA SER A 38 -3.74 2.29 4.08
C SER A 38 -4.71 1.32 4.74
N ALA A 39 -5.50 0.64 3.90
CA ALA A 39 -6.28 -0.51 4.31
C ALA A 39 -6.19 -1.58 3.21
N GLU A 40 -5.42 -2.64 3.47
CA GLU A 40 -5.07 -3.66 2.49
C GLU A 40 -5.35 -5.07 3.04
N ALA A 41 -5.71 -6.00 2.16
CA ALA A 41 -5.82 -7.41 2.49
C ALA A 41 -4.62 -8.19 1.95
N ASP A 42 -4.05 -9.08 2.78
CA ASP A 42 -3.07 -10.09 2.39
C ASP A 42 -3.65 -11.48 2.68
N GLY A 43 -4.21 -12.12 1.66
CA GLY A 43 -4.94 -13.38 1.80
C GLY A 43 -6.17 -13.23 2.70
N HIS A 44 -6.09 -13.74 3.93
CA HIS A 44 -7.15 -13.69 4.94
C HIS A 44 -6.85 -12.71 6.09
N THR A 45 -5.76 -11.96 6.00
CA THR A 45 -5.38 -10.96 7.01
C THR A 45 -5.65 -9.56 6.47
N ILE A 46 -6.33 -8.73 7.25
CA ILE A 46 -6.59 -7.31 6.94
C ILE A 46 -5.57 -6.47 7.71
N HIS A 47 -4.86 -5.59 7.00
CA HIS A 47 -3.90 -4.64 7.54
C HIS A 47 -4.43 -3.21 7.40
N ILE A 48 -4.53 -2.49 8.52
CA ILE A 48 -4.95 -1.09 8.55
C ILE A 48 -3.92 -0.27 9.31
N GLU A 49 -3.40 0.77 8.65
CA GLU A 49 -2.51 1.76 9.25
C GLU A 49 -3.18 3.13 9.24
N GLY A 50 -3.12 3.84 10.35
CA GLY A 50 -3.80 5.13 10.47
C GLY A 50 -3.43 5.93 11.69
N GLU A 51 -4.10 7.07 11.84
CA GLU A 51 -4.08 7.90 13.03
C GLU A 51 -5.47 7.91 13.67
N ALA A 52 -5.51 7.90 15.01
CA ALA A 52 -6.72 8.05 15.79
C ALA A 52 -6.55 9.16 16.85
N ARG A 53 -7.62 9.90 17.12
CA ARG A 53 -7.68 10.85 18.25
C ARG A 53 -8.83 10.50 19.19
N VAL A 54 -8.68 9.37 19.87
CA VAL A 54 -9.73 8.73 20.67
C VAL A 54 -9.42 8.71 22.17
N PHE A 55 -10.46 8.55 23.00
CA PHE A 55 -10.31 8.44 24.46
C PHE A 55 -9.39 7.28 24.85
N GLU A 56 -8.43 7.55 25.75
CA GLU A 56 -7.43 6.59 26.22
C GLU A 56 -6.64 5.87 25.11
N ALA A 57 -6.57 6.46 23.91
CA ALA A 57 -5.92 5.87 22.73
C ALA A 57 -6.50 4.51 22.30
N THR A 58 -7.72 4.16 22.73
CA THR A 58 -8.34 2.87 22.41
C THR A 58 -9.11 2.95 21.11
N VAL A 59 -8.65 2.23 20.09
CA VAL A 59 -9.33 2.09 18.79
C VAL A 59 -10.04 0.74 18.78
N SER A 60 -11.37 0.75 18.86
CA SER A 60 -12.16 -0.48 18.79
C SER A 60 -12.58 -0.76 17.34
N TYR A 61 -12.76 -2.03 17.00
CA TYR A 61 -13.24 -2.43 15.69
C TYR A 61 -14.24 -3.59 15.76
N VAL A 62 -15.09 -3.67 14.74
CA VAL A 62 -15.80 -4.89 14.35
C VAL A 62 -15.61 -5.16 12.87
N VAL A 63 -15.67 -6.44 12.50
CA VAL A 63 -15.71 -6.88 11.10
C VAL A 63 -17.11 -7.36 10.80
N VAL A 64 -17.70 -6.81 9.74
CA VAL A 64 -19.05 -7.10 9.29
C VAL A 64 -19.02 -7.81 7.95
N GLU A 65 -19.80 -8.88 7.85
CA GLU A 65 -20.11 -9.59 6.60
C GLU A 65 -21.62 -9.74 6.47
N ASP A 66 -22.19 -9.34 5.33
CA ASP A 66 -23.63 -9.43 5.07
C ASP A 66 -24.52 -8.85 6.20
N GLY A 67 -24.04 -7.81 6.87
CA GLY A 67 -24.71 -7.15 7.99
C GLY A 67 -24.62 -7.90 9.33
N THR A 68 -23.77 -8.92 9.44
CA THR A 68 -23.49 -9.66 10.67
C THR A 68 -22.06 -9.37 11.15
N GLU A 69 -21.89 -9.07 12.43
CA GLU A 69 -20.56 -8.95 13.05
C GLU A 69 -19.96 -10.35 13.21
N ILE A 70 -18.81 -10.58 12.59
CA ILE A 70 -18.11 -11.88 12.55
C ILE A 70 -16.83 -11.89 13.39
N ASP A 71 -16.26 -10.72 13.67
CA ASP A 71 -15.09 -10.54 14.54
C ASP A 71 -15.11 -9.15 15.20
N GLU A 72 -14.43 -9.02 16.34
CA GLU A 72 -14.34 -7.77 17.10
C GLU A 72 -13.02 -7.69 17.89
N GLY A 73 -12.56 -6.47 18.17
CA GLY A 73 -11.37 -6.28 18.97
C GLY A 73 -11.00 -4.83 19.16
N PHE A 74 -9.76 -4.60 19.59
CA PHE A 74 -9.20 -3.27 19.74
C PHE A 74 -7.69 -3.26 19.52
N THR A 75 -7.17 -2.09 19.15
CA THR A 75 -5.74 -1.76 19.17
C THR A 75 -5.53 -0.47 19.98
N THR A 76 -4.28 -0.10 20.20
CA THR A 76 -3.91 1.11 20.95
C THR A 76 -3.10 2.04 20.06
N ALA A 77 -3.58 3.27 19.90
CA ALA A 77 -2.85 4.33 19.24
C ALA A 77 -1.69 4.84 20.11
N THR A 78 -0.68 5.45 19.50
CA THR A 78 0.49 5.97 20.22
C THR A 78 0.17 7.16 21.14
N ALA A 79 -0.98 7.82 20.94
CA ALA A 79 -1.48 8.91 21.75
C ALA A 79 -3.02 8.87 21.86
N GLY A 80 -3.54 9.38 22.98
CA GLY A 80 -4.98 9.58 23.18
C GLY A 80 -5.39 11.01 22.85
N GLY A 81 -6.69 11.19 22.58
CA GLY A 81 -7.28 12.50 22.30
C GLY A 81 -6.93 13.54 23.39
N PRO A 82 -6.66 14.81 23.03
CA PRO A 82 -6.94 15.43 21.73
C PRO A 82 -5.82 15.29 20.68
N GLU A 83 -4.70 14.65 21.03
CA GLU A 83 -3.60 14.42 20.09
C GLU A 83 -3.96 13.28 19.12
N TRP A 84 -3.42 13.35 17.90
CA TRP A 84 -3.49 12.23 16.96
C TRP A 84 -2.37 11.25 17.28
N GLY A 85 -2.71 9.99 17.48
CA GLY A 85 -1.78 8.89 17.66
C GLY A 85 -1.86 7.92 16.50
N GLU A 86 -0.70 7.48 16.01
CA GLU A 86 -0.57 6.41 15.01
C GLU A 86 -1.03 5.06 15.60
N PHE A 87 -1.66 4.21 14.81
CA PHE A 87 -1.97 2.82 15.14
C PHE A 87 -1.72 1.90 13.96
N GLU A 88 -1.42 0.64 14.28
CA GLU A 88 -1.38 -0.47 13.33
C GLU A 88 -2.37 -1.54 13.82
N LEU A 89 -3.13 -2.10 12.89
CA LEU A 89 -4.14 -3.12 13.14
C LEU A 89 -3.97 -4.26 12.13
N ALA A 90 -3.88 -5.48 12.63
CA ALA A 90 -3.88 -6.70 11.83
C ALA A 90 -5.02 -7.60 12.34
N ILE A 91 -5.93 -7.98 11.44
CA ILE A 91 -7.10 -8.79 11.76
C ILE A 91 -7.03 -10.07 10.92
N ASP A 92 -6.95 -11.22 11.58
CA ASP A 92 -6.97 -12.52 10.92
C ASP A 92 -8.42 -13.02 10.81
N ILE A 93 -8.95 -13.05 9.59
CA ILE A 93 -10.29 -13.60 9.33
C ILE A 93 -10.18 -15.11 9.15
N ALA A 94 -11.06 -15.85 9.84
CA ALA A 94 -11.04 -17.31 9.80
C ALA A 94 -11.21 -17.84 8.36
N GLU A 95 -10.30 -18.75 8.01
CA GLU A 95 -10.14 -19.60 6.82
C GLU A 95 -11.10 -19.32 5.64
N LEU A 96 -10.50 -18.92 4.51
CA LEU A 96 -11.13 -18.85 3.20
C LEU A 96 -10.95 -20.19 2.48
N GLU A 97 -11.96 -20.66 1.75
CA GLU A 97 -11.71 -21.73 0.77
C GLU A 97 -10.78 -21.20 -0.34
N GLU A 98 -9.98 -22.08 -0.95
CA GLU A 98 -9.06 -21.71 -2.04
C GLU A 98 -9.86 -21.16 -3.23
N GLY A 99 -9.53 -19.95 -3.69
CA GLY A 99 -10.28 -19.24 -4.73
C GLY A 99 -11.56 -18.54 -4.26
N GLU A 100 -11.83 -18.52 -2.96
CA GLU A 100 -12.93 -17.75 -2.38
C GLU A 100 -12.53 -16.28 -2.17
N THR A 101 -13.46 -15.39 -2.51
CA THR A 101 -13.35 -13.95 -2.26
C THR A 101 -14.52 -13.52 -1.37
N ARG A 102 -14.26 -12.72 -0.33
CA ARG A 102 -15.28 -12.24 0.61
C ARG A 102 -15.23 -10.72 0.72
N ASP A 103 -16.40 -10.10 0.64
CA ASP A 103 -16.57 -8.66 0.82
C ASP A 103 -16.93 -8.37 2.28
N LEU A 104 -16.07 -7.60 2.95
CA LEU A 104 -16.17 -7.28 4.36
C LEU A 104 -16.23 -5.76 4.55
N THR A 105 -16.73 -5.35 5.71
CA THR A 105 -16.61 -3.97 6.19
C THR A 105 -15.96 -3.99 7.57
N VAL A 106 -14.79 -3.37 7.70
CA VAL A 106 -14.21 -3.07 9.01
C VAL A 106 -14.79 -1.75 9.51
N ILE A 107 -15.39 -1.74 10.69
CA ILE A 107 -15.93 -0.52 11.31
C ILE A 107 -15.04 -0.17 12.49
N LEU A 108 -14.30 0.94 12.38
CA LEU A 108 -13.54 1.51 13.50
C LEU A 108 -14.44 2.44 14.30
N PHE A 109 -14.31 2.43 15.63
CA PHE A 109 -15.10 3.30 16.50
C PHE A 109 -14.41 3.58 17.84
N GLU A 110 -14.88 4.62 18.51
CA GLU A 110 -14.58 4.90 19.92
C GLU A 110 -15.76 4.44 20.78
N GLU A 111 -15.48 3.66 21.84
CA GLU A 111 -16.48 3.34 22.86
C GLU A 111 -16.63 4.52 23.84
N SER A 112 -17.86 5.03 23.97
CA SER A 112 -18.20 6.12 24.89
C SER A 112 -17.96 5.69 26.34
N ALA A 113 -17.10 6.43 27.05
CA ALA A 113 -16.86 6.21 28.47
C ALA A 113 -18.10 6.48 29.36
N ASP A 114 -19.11 7.19 28.83
CA ASP A 114 -20.32 7.53 29.57
C ASP A 114 -21.33 6.37 29.60
N ASP A 115 -21.50 5.65 28.49
CA ASP A 115 -22.57 4.66 28.31
C ASP A 115 -22.20 3.42 27.49
N GLY A 116 -20.96 3.31 27.00
CA GLY A 116 -20.50 2.19 26.17
C GLY A 116 -21.03 2.20 24.75
N SER A 117 -21.70 3.28 24.31
CA SER A 117 -22.16 3.38 22.92
C SER A 117 -21.00 3.56 21.95
N ARG A 118 -21.16 3.07 20.71
CA ARG A 118 -20.20 3.32 19.64
C ARG A 118 -20.34 4.75 19.14
N THR A 119 -19.21 5.43 19.00
CA THR A 119 -19.13 6.81 18.51
C THR A 119 -18.03 6.92 17.45
N HIS A 120 -18.14 7.95 16.61
CA HIS A 120 -17.17 8.24 15.55
C HIS A 120 -16.93 7.07 14.59
N GLU A 121 -17.96 6.28 14.29
CA GLU A 121 -17.84 5.12 13.42
C GLU A 121 -17.26 5.50 12.04
N LEU A 122 -16.30 4.72 11.56
CA LEU A 122 -15.71 4.81 10.23
C LEU A 122 -15.77 3.43 9.56
N GLU A 123 -16.52 3.34 8.47
CA GLU A 123 -16.66 2.11 7.67
C GLU A 123 -15.57 2.04 6.60
N ILE A 124 -14.88 0.91 6.54
CA ILE A 124 -13.77 0.63 5.61
C ILE A 124 -14.13 -0.66 4.85
N PRO A 125 -14.63 -0.58 3.61
CA PRO A 125 -14.90 -1.75 2.78
C PRO A 125 -13.58 -2.41 2.36
N ILE A 126 -13.47 -3.72 2.56
CA ILE A 126 -12.29 -4.54 2.22
C ILE A 126 -12.76 -5.85 1.61
N THR A 127 -12.12 -6.24 0.51
CA THR A 127 -12.30 -7.55 -0.10
C THR A 127 -11.07 -8.41 0.26
N ILE A 128 -11.31 -9.59 0.82
CA ILE A 128 -10.26 -10.58 1.15
C ILE A 128 -10.34 -11.79 0.22
N GLY A 129 -9.24 -12.52 0.06
CA GLY A 129 -9.15 -13.70 -0.81
C GLY A 129 -8.12 -13.58 -1.92
N GLU A 130 -7.89 -14.69 -2.60
CA GLU A 130 -7.01 -14.72 -3.77
C GLU A 130 -7.83 -14.31 -5.00
N GLU A 131 -7.50 -13.18 -5.62
CA GLU A 131 -7.91 -12.99 -7.01
C GLU A 131 -7.20 -14.07 -7.81
N GLU A 132 -7.95 -14.99 -8.44
CA GLU A 132 -7.43 -15.89 -9.47
C GLU A 132 -6.81 -15.00 -10.56
N GLY A 133 -5.52 -14.69 -10.41
CA GLY A 133 -4.79 -13.94 -11.41
C GLY A 133 -4.92 -14.71 -12.70
N GLU A 134 -5.54 -14.10 -13.72
CA GLU A 134 -5.82 -14.73 -15.01
C GLU A 134 -4.64 -15.60 -15.42
N GLU A 135 -4.82 -16.92 -15.31
CA GLU A 135 -3.77 -17.87 -15.62
C GLU A 135 -3.55 -17.76 -17.13
N LEU A 136 -2.54 -16.98 -17.54
CA LEU A 136 -2.08 -16.96 -18.91
C LEU A 136 -1.86 -18.42 -19.30
N PRO A 137 -2.47 -18.93 -20.39
CA PRO A 137 -2.45 -20.35 -20.68
C PRO A 137 -1.01 -20.81 -20.68
N ASP A 138 -0.79 -21.87 -19.89
CA ASP A 138 0.44 -22.63 -19.78
C ASP A 138 1.12 -22.79 -21.15
N THR A 139 2.01 -21.87 -21.48
CA THR A 139 3.00 -22.14 -22.53
C THR A 139 4.08 -23.04 -21.91
N SER A 140 3.67 -24.26 -21.56
CA SER A 140 4.54 -25.41 -21.61
C SER A 140 5.07 -25.49 -23.05
N THR A 141 6.19 -24.84 -23.30
CA THR A 141 7.09 -25.24 -24.37
C THR A 141 8.50 -25.09 -23.82
N SER A 142 9.09 -26.25 -23.51
CA SER A 142 10.55 -26.42 -23.55
C SER A 142 11.09 -25.71 -24.79
N TYR A 143 11.68 -24.53 -24.63
CA TYR A 143 12.62 -24.03 -25.61
C TYR A 143 13.94 -24.77 -25.35
N PRO A 144 14.30 -25.69 -26.26
CA PRO A 144 15.40 -25.35 -27.15
C PRO A 144 15.09 -25.80 -28.58
N ALA A 145 14.30 -25.02 -29.32
CA ALA A 145 14.21 -25.19 -30.77
C ALA A 145 13.89 -23.90 -31.53
N ALA A 146 13.16 -22.95 -30.94
CA ALA A 146 12.84 -21.69 -31.62
C ALA A 146 13.98 -20.65 -31.58
N MET A 147 14.96 -20.80 -30.68
CA MET A 147 16.13 -19.92 -30.60
C MET A 147 17.25 -20.27 -31.60
N LEU A 148 16.96 -21.05 -32.65
CA LEU A 148 17.87 -21.30 -33.77
C LEU A 148 17.51 -20.56 -35.06
N ILE A 149 16.35 -19.87 -35.11
CA ILE A 149 15.95 -19.12 -36.31
C ILE A 149 16.34 -17.63 -36.21
N GLY A 150 16.40 -17.06 -35.00
CA GLY A 150 16.81 -15.66 -34.79
C GLY A 150 18.30 -15.38 -34.99
N ALA A 151 19.18 -16.37 -34.75
CA ALA A 151 20.63 -16.19 -34.88
C ALA A 151 21.16 -16.35 -36.32
N LEU A 152 20.38 -16.94 -37.24
CA LEU A 152 20.80 -17.19 -38.62
C LEU A 152 20.53 -15.97 -39.53
N VAL A 153 19.61 -15.08 -39.15
CA VAL A 153 19.28 -13.86 -39.93
C VAL A 153 20.30 -12.73 -39.72
N LEU A 154 21.02 -12.69 -38.59
CA LEU A 154 22.04 -11.64 -38.34
C LEU A 154 23.43 -11.94 -38.92
N MET A 155 23.77 -13.20 -39.23
CA MET A 155 25.04 -13.56 -39.89
C MET A 155 24.98 -13.45 -41.43
N ALA A 156 23.79 -13.49 -42.04
CA ALA A 156 23.64 -13.25 -43.48
C ALA A 156 23.61 -11.74 -43.85
N GLY A 157 23.19 -10.88 -42.92
CA GLY A 157 23.13 -9.42 -43.13
C GLY A 157 24.48 -8.72 -43.15
N THR A 158 25.48 -9.24 -42.41
CA THR A 158 26.85 -8.66 -42.39
C THR A 158 27.73 -9.18 -43.53
N LEU A 159 27.35 -10.28 -44.20
CA LEU A 159 28.07 -10.82 -45.36
C LEU A 159 27.60 -10.20 -46.71
N MET A 160 26.42 -9.58 -46.76
CA MET A 160 25.84 -8.98 -47.98
C MET A 160 26.10 -7.47 -48.14
N LEU A 161 26.89 -6.84 -47.26
CA LEU A 161 27.29 -5.43 -47.39
C LEU A 161 28.78 -5.20 -47.71
N SER A 162 29.62 -6.24 -47.81
CA SER A 162 31.07 -6.06 -48.03
C SER A 162 31.57 -6.24 -49.47
N ARG A 163 30.73 -6.62 -50.45
CA ARG A 163 31.15 -6.66 -51.87
C ARG A 163 30.07 -6.17 -52.83
N ARG A 164 29.73 -4.88 -52.75
CA ARG A 164 29.32 -4.15 -53.96
C ARG A 164 30.47 -4.29 -54.97
N ARG A 165 30.09 -4.80 -56.14
CA ARG A 165 30.95 -5.03 -57.30
C ARG A 165 31.85 -3.84 -57.61
N ALA A 166 33.05 -4.21 -57.99
CA ALA A 166 33.98 -3.44 -58.79
C ALA A 166 33.35 -2.91 -60.10
N VAL A 167 33.78 -1.70 -60.45
CA VAL A 167 34.13 -1.20 -61.80
C VAL A 167 32.98 -1.02 -62.82
N ASN A 168 32.72 0.24 -63.16
CA ASN A 168 33.11 0.78 -64.47
C ASN A 168 33.37 2.30 -64.36
#